data_AF-A0A6N6MTC6-F1
#
_entry.id   AF-A0A6N6MTC6-F1
#
_cell.length_a   1.000
_cell.length_b   1.000
_cell.length_c   1.000
_cell.angle_alpha   90.00
_cell.angle_beta   90.00
_cell.angle_gamma   90.00
#
_symmetry.space_group_name_H-M   'P 1'
#
loop_
_entity.id
_entity.type
_entity.pdbx_description
1 polymer ?
#
loop_
_entity_poly.entity_id
_entity_poly.type
_entity_poly.pdbx_seq_one_letter_code
_entity_poly.pdbx_strand_id
1 'polypeptide(L)'
;MAFNALPQRARAALSLSAPSWATPWRRRRAPEAPRTGPSIAVIGNCQARGAAQAMRLLAPNSPVRFIQMAWLKREHGHVEGLARTLHGFDHVFSQHFPSGLIPGGDVDALRVLEPRLRLFPTIVFPAFHPDMVYAGRIQDLAALKLAPSPMGQYHSAIALAAHRVGLSVDRTVALYREDVFARLGYLGLWDSSVRDLLGSAAQVGFGLDREMARWARRGDFMYVLNHPKAFVIGDIARRLLEESGLRPEPVEIEAYIGDELARDVVWPVYPPIAESFGLTGSYLFKAKPRGNAFPRLYDLPGFVAESFAVYDGLTREAVACQRVESWLADPATAGIFDAARAG
;
A
#
# COMPACT_ATOMS: atom_id res chain seq x y z
N MET A 1 40.07 -41.75 -48.85
CA MET A 1 41.05 -40.70 -49.22
C MET A 1 40.27 -39.63 -49.98
N ALA A 2 40.37 -38.32 -49.76
CA ALA A 2 41.01 -37.48 -48.76
C ALA A 2 40.38 -36.07 -48.94
N PHE A 3 40.06 -35.39 -47.85
CA PHE A 3 40.15 -33.92 -47.75
C PHE A 3 40.53 -33.58 -46.30
N ASN A 4 41.74 -34.01 -45.96
CA ASN A 4 42.57 -33.33 -44.97
C ASN A 4 43.09 -32.06 -45.65
N ALA A 5 42.73 -30.88 -45.15
CA ALA A 5 43.62 -29.72 -44.99
C ALA A 5 42.80 -28.46 -44.70
N LEU A 6 42.42 -28.26 -43.44
CA LEU A 6 42.21 -26.91 -42.90
C LEU A 6 43.06 -26.76 -41.62
N PRO A 7 43.79 -25.65 -41.47
CA PRO A 7 44.86 -25.51 -40.48
C PRO A 7 44.37 -25.52 -39.01
N GLN A 8 45.17 -26.14 -38.14
CA GLN A 8 44.94 -26.37 -36.70
C GLN A 8 44.74 -25.10 -35.84
N ARG A 9 44.79 -23.89 -36.41
CA ARG A 9 44.52 -22.63 -35.69
C ARG A 9 43.11 -22.06 -35.90
N ALA A 10 42.24 -22.75 -36.64
CA ALA A 10 40.83 -22.35 -36.84
C ALA A 10 39.81 -23.27 -36.13
N ARG A 11 40.25 -24.07 -35.14
CA ARG A 11 39.36 -24.88 -34.27
C ARG A 11 39.32 -24.40 -32.80
N ALA A 12 40.01 -23.32 -32.46
CA ALA A 12 40.07 -22.78 -31.10
C ALA A 12 39.04 -21.66 -30.79
N ALA A 13 38.10 -21.38 -31.69
CA ALA A 13 37.12 -20.29 -31.51
C ALA A 13 35.64 -20.73 -31.60
N LEU A 14 35.36 -22.04 -31.46
CA LEU A 14 33.99 -22.58 -31.43
C LEU A 14 33.80 -23.62 -30.32
N SER A 15 34.55 -23.54 -29.22
CA SER A 15 34.06 -24.11 -27.96
C SER A 15 33.12 -23.10 -27.33
N LEU A 16 31.85 -23.17 -27.73
CA LEU A 16 30.76 -22.64 -26.93
C LEU A 16 30.96 -23.18 -25.52
N SER A 17 31.37 -22.31 -24.60
CA SER A 17 31.37 -22.57 -23.17
C SER A 17 30.02 -23.17 -22.81
N ALA A 18 30.05 -24.34 -22.17
CA ALA A 18 28.85 -25.05 -21.77
C ALA A 18 27.93 -24.12 -20.95
N PRO A 19 26.59 -24.24 -21.07
CA PRO A 19 25.68 -23.37 -20.36
C PRO A 19 25.73 -23.66 -18.85
N SER A 20 26.47 -22.84 -18.11
CA SER A 20 26.62 -22.89 -16.65
C SER A 20 25.39 -22.38 -15.88
N TRP A 21 24.16 -22.59 -16.39
CA TRP A 21 22.96 -21.98 -15.79
C TRP A 21 22.11 -22.95 -14.93
N ALA A 22 22.51 -24.22 -14.77
CA ALA A 22 21.73 -25.20 -14.02
C ALA A 22 22.56 -26.00 -13.00
N THR A 23 23.31 -25.30 -12.14
CA THR A 23 23.63 -25.85 -10.82
C THR A 23 22.91 -24.99 -9.79
N PRO A 24 22.00 -25.53 -8.97
CA PRO A 24 21.39 -24.74 -7.91
C PRO A 24 22.51 -24.39 -6.94
N TRP A 25 22.94 -23.14 -6.98
CA TRP A 25 23.76 -22.56 -5.92
C TRP A 25 22.92 -22.63 -4.65
N ARG A 26 23.03 -23.74 -3.91
CA ARG A 26 22.75 -23.76 -2.48
C ARG A 26 23.81 -22.84 -1.86
N ARG A 27 23.59 -21.53 -1.93
CA ARG A 27 24.27 -20.58 -1.06
C ARG A 27 23.90 -21.00 0.35
N ARG A 28 24.83 -21.70 1.01
CA ARG A 28 24.95 -21.66 2.46
C ARG A 28 24.86 -20.18 2.80
N ARG A 29 23.81 -19.77 3.51
CA ARG A 29 23.59 -18.36 3.89
C ARG A 29 24.87 -17.96 4.63
N ALA A 30 25.75 -17.22 3.97
CA ALA A 30 26.93 -16.70 4.63
C ALA A 30 26.40 -15.95 5.86
N PRO A 31 26.99 -16.15 7.05
CA PRO A 31 26.59 -15.36 8.20
C PRO A 31 26.64 -13.89 7.77
N GLU A 32 25.52 -13.18 7.88
CA GLU A 32 25.52 -11.73 7.66
C GLU A 32 26.65 -11.18 8.53
N ALA A 33 27.58 -10.42 7.92
CA ALA A 33 28.59 -9.73 8.69
C ALA A 33 27.87 -8.95 9.80
N PRO A 34 28.35 -9.01 11.06
CA PRO A 34 27.68 -8.34 12.15
C PRO A 34 27.53 -6.85 11.80
N ARG A 35 26.27 -6.40 11.73
CA ARG A 35 25.92 -4.99 11.52
C ARG A 35 26.31 -4.23 12.78
N THR A 36 27.29 -3.34 12.67
CA THR A 36 27.92 -2.64 13.82
C THR A 36 27.38 -1.23 14.06
N GLY A 37 26.50 -0.73 13.19
CA GLY A 37 25.87 0.58 13.32
C GLY A 37 24.73 0.60 14.34
N PRO A 38 24.16 1.79 14.62
CA PRO A 38 23.04 1.94 15.55
C PRO A 38 21.86 1.08 15.15
N SER A 39 21.26 0.42 16.14
CA SER A 39 20.11 -0.46 16.00
C SER A 39 18.80 0.32 15.92
N ILE A 40 17.90 -0.11 15.02
CA ILE A 40 16.69 0.63 14.68
C ILE A 40 15.47 -0.28 14.81
N ALA A 41 14.46 0.16 15.56
CA ALA A 41 13.13 -0.45 15.58
C ALA A 41 12.13 0.42 14.79
N VAL A 42 11.33 -0.21 13.94
CA VAL A 42 10.27 0.44 13.16
C VAL A 42 8.95 -0.28 13.41
N ILE A 43 8.00 0.41 14.03
CA ILE A 43 6.69 -0.12 14.42
C ILE A 43 5.62 0.41 13.48
N GLY A 44 4.82 -0.46 12.88
CA GLY A 44 3.73 0.00 12.02
C GLY A 44 3.01 -1.05 11.22
N ASN A 45 2.33 -0.58 10.18
CA ASN A 45 1.63 -1.41 9.20
C ASN A 45 2.54 -1.78 8.00
N CYS A 46 1.95 -2.07 6.84
CA CYS A 46 2.66 -2.38 5.61
C CYS A 46 3.62 -1.25 5.16
N GLN A 47 3.29 0.02 5.39
CA GLN A 47 4.16 1.16 5.08
C GLN A 47 5.42 1.15 5.94
N ALA A 48 5.28 0.89 7.24
CA ALA A 48 6.41 0.78 8.16
C ALA A 48 7.32 -0.41 7.83
N ARG A 49 6.76 -1.51 7.31
CA ARG A 49 7.56 -2.60 6.74
C ARG A 49 8.39 -2.11 5.55
N GLY A 50 7.77 -1.34 4.64
CA GLY A 50 8.48 -0.69 3.54
C GLY A 50 9.59 0.24 4.02
N ALA A 51 9.29 1.09 5.01
CA ALA A 51 10.27 2.01 5.61
C ALA A 51 11.43 1.25 6.27
N ALA A 52 11.16 0.14 6.97
CA ALA A 52 12.21 -0.69 7.55
C ALA A 52 13.13 -1.32 6.48
N GLN A 53 12.58 -1.76 5.33
CA GLN A 53 13.41 -2.26 4.22
C GLN A 53 14.21 -1.14 3.56
N ALA A 54 13.59 0.03 3.36
CA ALA A 54 14.28 1.23 2.89
C ALA A 54 15.45 1.59 3.82
N MET A 55 15.23 1.59 5.14
CA MET A 55 16.30 1.87 6.12
C MET A 55 17.43 0.85 6.07
N ARG A 56 17.16 -0.43 5.79
CA ARG A 56 18.23 -1.44 5.62
C ARG A 56 19.09 -1.19 4.40
N LEU A 57 18.50 -0.68 3.32
CA LEU A 57 19.25 -0.27 2.13
C LEU A 57 20.05 1.01 2.38
N LEU A 58 19.40 1.99 3.02
CA LEU A 58 19.93 3.33 3.21
C LEU A 58 20.95 3.42 4.35
N ALA A 59 20.89 2.53 5.34
CA ALA A 59 21.83 2.44 6.44
C ALA A 59 22.31 0.98 6.58
N PRO A 60 23.14 0.47 5.65
CA PRO A 60 23.46 -0.96 5.55
C PRO A 60 24.17 -1.53 6.78
N ASN A 61 24.87 -0.66 7.53
CA ASN A 61 25.56 -1.01 8.77
C ASN A 61 24.62 -1.07 9.99
N SER A 62 23.41 -0.52 9.91
CA SER A 62 22.45 -0.47 11.02
C SER A 62 21.52 -1.69 11.00
N PRO A 63 21.44 -2.47 12.09
CA PRO A 63 20.45 -3.53 12.19
C PRO A 63 19.05 -2.93 12.37
N VAL A 64 18.13 -3.22 11.42
CA VAL A 64 16.75 -2.71 11.45
C VAL A 64 15.75 -3.84 11.71
N ARG A 65 14.92 -3.70 12.75
CA ARG A 65 13.82 -4.61 13.09
C ARG A 65 12.47 -3.94 12.80
N PHE A 66 11.67 -4.59 11.95
CA PHE A 66 10.26 -4.25 11.79
C PHE A 66 9.43 -4.98 12.86
N ILE A 67 8.51 -4.24 13.51
CA ILE A 67 7.54 -4.75 14.48
C ILE A 67 6.13 -4.45 13.95
N GLN A 68 5.36 -5.51 13.70
CA GLN A 68 4.04 -5.37 13.08
C GLN A 68 2.99 -4.97 14.12
N MET A 69 2.31 -3.83 13.91
CA MET A 69 1.28 -3.32 14.82
C MET A 69 0.17 -4.33 15.14
N ALA A 70 -0.30 -5.07 14.14
CA ALA A 70 -1.35 -6.07 14.31
C ALA A 70 -0.94 -7.23 15.25
N TRP A 71 0.35 -7.38 15.56
CA TRP A 71 0.89 -8.49 16.35
C TRP A 71 1.42 -8.04 17.71
N LEU A 72 1.24 -6.77 18.09
CA LEU A 72 1.78 -6.20 19.33
C LEU A 72 1.34 -6.98 20.57
N LYS A 73 0.03 -7.23 20.74
CA LYS A 73 -0.50 -8.05 21.85
C LYS A 73 0.13 -9.45 21.86
N ARG A 74 0.24 -10.10 20.69
CA ARG A 74 0.75 -11.47 20.59
C ARG A 74 2.24 -11.56 20.91
N GLU A 75 3.03 -10.59 20.46
CA GLU A 75 4.50 -10.63 20.53
C GLU A 75 5.05 -9.98 21.79
N HIS A 76 4.32 -9.07 22.41
CA HIS A 76 4.79 -8.30 23.57
C HIS A 76 3.87 -8.38 24.79
N GLY A 77 2.63 -8.87 24.64
CA GLY A 77 1.67 -9.07 25.72
C GLY A 77 1.02 -7.78 26.24
N HIS A 78 1.83 -6.77 26.58
CA HIS A 78 1.43 -5.51 27.19
C HIS A 78 2.40 -4.38 26.81
N VAL A 79 2.00 -3.11 26.94
CA VAL A 79 2.80 -1.95 26.51
C VAL A 79 4.18 -1.86 27.19
N GLU A 80 4.34 -2.23 28.45
CA GLU A 80 5.68 -2.27 29.09
C GLU A 80 6.52 -3.45 28.59
N GLY A 81 5.90 -4.53 28.10
CA GLY A 81 6.59 -5.60 27.38
C GLY A 81 7.17 -5.12 26.06
N LEU A 82 6.42 -4.28 25.34
CA LEU A 82 6.90 -3.61 24.14
C LEU A 82 8.03 -2.64 24.50
N ALA A 83 7.83 -1.75 25.48
CA ALA A 83 8.85 -0.80 25.91
C ALA A 83 10.17 -1.48 26.32
N ARG A 84 10.12 -2.58 27.09
CA ARG A 84 11.31 -3.38 27.43
C ARG A 84 12.04 -3.91 26.20
N THR A 85 11.30 -4.30 25.16
CA THR A 85 11.90 -4.73 23.89
C THR A 85 12.59 -3.56 23.18
N LEU A 86 11.96 -2.38 23.20
CA LEU A 86 12.44 -1.18 22.51
C LEU A 86 13.65 -0.55 23.20
N HIS A 87 13.82 -0.76 24.51
CA HIS A 87 14.97 -0.23 25.25
C HIS A 87 16.31 -0.65 24.66
N GLY A 88 16.38 -1.85 24.07
CA GLY A 88 17.57 -2.38 23.41
C GLY A 88 17.89 -1.80 22.04
N PHE A 89 17.12 -0.82 21.56
CA PHE A 89 17.35 -0.13 20.28
C PHE A 89 17.90 1.28 20.51
N ASP A 90 18.73 1.76 19.57
CA ASP A 90 19.28 3.11 19.58
C ASP A 90 18.26 4.13 19.04
N HIS A 91 17.51 3.74 18.00
CA HIS A 91 16.45 4.54 17.41
C HIS A 91 15.14 3.76 17.35
N VAL A 92 14.04 4.42 17.71
CA VAL A 92 12.71 3.83 17.72
C VAL A 92 11.75 4.73 16.96
N PHE A 93 11.20 4.20 15.87
CA PHE A 93 10.22 4.88 15.03
C PHE A 93 8.89 4.14 15.08
N SER A 94 7.78 4.86 15.17
CA SER A 94 6.45 4.25 15.12
C SER A 94 5.46 5.08 14.33
N GLN A 95 4.56 4.42 13.60
CA GLN A 95 3.30 5.06 13.24
C GLN A 95 2.43 5.23 14.49
N HIS A 96 1.41 6.07 14.41
CA HIS A 96 0.39 6.15 15.46
C HIS A 96 -0.40 4.83 15.53
N PHE A 97 -0.66 4.33 16.73
CA PHE A 97 -1.55 3.20 16.96
C PHE A 97 -2.51 3.50 18.13
N PRO A 98 -3.81 3.22 17.98
CA PRO A 98 -4.81 3.51 19.02
C PRO A 98 -4.77 2.47 20.15
N SER A 99 -5.52 2.77 21.21
CA SER A 99 -5.81 1.82 22.28
C SER A 99 -6.55 0.59 21.75
N GLY A 100 -6.43 -0.54 22.46
CA GLY A 100 -7.06 -1.81 22.08
C GLY A 100 -6.21 -2.75 21.22
N LEU A 101 -5.17 -2.24 20.55
CA LEU A 101 -4.21 -3.09 19.80
C LEU A 101 -3.23 -3.84 20.71
N ILE A 102 -2.92 -3.26 21.87
CA ILE A 102 -2.12 -3.87 22.92
C ILE A 102 -2.70 -3.49 24.29
N PRO A 103 -2.76 -4.42 25.26
CA PRO A 103 -3.07 -4.07 26.64
C PRO A 103 -2.11 -3.03 27.20
N GLY A 104 -2.61 -2.17 28.09
CA GLY A 104 -1.80 -1.16 28.78
C GLY A 104 -1.80 0.24 28.18
N GLY A 105 -2.35 0.41 26.97
CA GLY A 105 -2.54 1.73 26.39
C GLY A 105 -2.37 1.75 24.87
N ASP A 106 -1.91 2.89 24.39
CA ASP A 106 -1.72 3.22 22.98
C ASP A 106 -0.29 3.74 22.73
N VAL A 107 -0.09 4.43 21.62
CA VAL A 107 1.22 5.00 21.27
C VAL A 107 1.65 6.14 22.20
N ASP A 108 0.72 6.84 22.85
CA ASP A 108 1.05 7.90 23.81
C ASP A 108 1.53 7.28 25.13
N ALA A 109 0.84 6.23 25.60
CA ALA A 109 1.31 5.44 26.73
C ALA A 109 2.71 4.86 26.48
N LEU A 110 2.98 4.36 25.26
CA LEU A 110 4.30 3.90 24.89
C LEU A 110 5.35 5.01 24.91
N ARG A 111 5.01 6.23 24.48
CA ARG A 111 5.94 7.37 24.45
C ARG A 111 6.37 7.81 25.86
N VAL A 112 5.51 7.64 26.86
CA VAL A 112 5.86 7.85 28.27
C VAL A 112 6.93 6.85 28.72
N LEU A 113 6.82 5.59 28.29
CA LEU A 113 7.73 4.51 28.68
C LEU A 113 9.02 4.46 27.84
N GLU A 114 8.97 4.94 26.60
CA GLU A 114 10.11 5.07 25.68
C GLU A 114 10.16 6.49 25.10
N PRO A 115 10.76 7.45 25.83
CA PRO A 115 10.82 8.85 25.41
C PRO A 115 11.61 9.10 24.12
N ARG A 116 12.40 8.13 23.64
CA ARG A 116 13.13 8.22 22.35
C ARG A 116 12.24 7.88 21.16
N LEU A 117 11.02 7.39 21.40
CA LEU A 117 10.05 7.07 20.36
C LEU A 117 9.74 8.31 19.52
N ARG A 118 10.05 8.25 18.23
CA ARG A 118 9.68 9.27 17.24
C ARG A 118 8.54 8.74 16.38
N LEU A 119 7.53 9.58 16.18
CA LEU A 119 6.42 9.23 15.31
C LEU A 119 6.72 9.59 13.86
N PHE A 120 6.12 8.82 12.95
CA PHE A 120 6.06 9.15 11.53
C PHE A 120 4.66 8.83 10.98
N PRO A 121 4.24 9.51 9.91
CA PRO A 121 2.84 9.44 9.47
C PRO A 121 2.51 8.10 8.80
N THR A 122 1.23 7.75 8.85
CA THR A 122 0.65 6.84 7.87
C THR A 122 0.16 7.66 6.68
N ILE A 123 0.67 7.37 5.49
CA ILE A 123 0.27 8.09 4.29
C ILE A 123 -1.08 7.57 3.82
N VAL A 124 -2.09 8.43 3.83
CA VAL A 124 -3.42 8.17 3.27
C VAL A 124 -3.76 9.30 2.33
N PHE A 125 -4.10 8.98 1.09
CA PHE A 125 -4.39 9.96 0.05
C PHE A 125 -5.46 9.42 -0.92
N PRO A 126 -6.75 9.70 -0.66
CA PRO A 126 -7.85 9.10 -1.41
C PRO A 126 -8.14 9.79 -2.75
N ALA A 127 -7.57 10.97 -3.05
CA ALA A 127 -7.90 11.73 -4.27
C ALA A 127 -7.72 10.94 -5.57
N PHE A 128 -6.73 10.05 -5.65
CA PHE A 128 -6.51 9.20 -6.82
C PHE A 128 -7.53 8.05 -6.94
N HIS A 129 -8.13 7.63 -5.82
CA HIS A 129 -8.98 6.45 -5.72
C HIS A 129 -10.26 6.76 -4.94
N PRO A 130 -11.04 7.78 -5.33
CA PRO A 130 -12.19 8.26 -4.57
C PRO A 130 -13.28 7.20 -4.44
N ASP A 131 -13.33 6.26 -5.39
CA ASP A 131 -14.28 5.15 -5.42
C ASP A 131 -13.95 4.01 -4.45
N MET A 132 -12.75 4.02 -3.87
CA MET A 132 -12.32 2.99 -2.96
C MET A 132 -12.92 3.18 -1.58
N VAL A 133 -13.62 2.16 -1.09
CA VAL A 133 -14.20 2.12 0.24
C VAL A 133 -13.91 0.81 0.95
N TYR A 134 -14.03 0.82 2.27
CA TYR A 134 -14.15 -0.39 3.07
C TYR A 134 -15.63 -0.69 3.32
N ALA A 135 -15.99 -1.97 3.27
CA ALA A 135 -17.32 -2.46 3.64
C ALA A 135 -17.18 -3.51 4.75
N GLY A 136 -18.18 -3.61 5.61
CA GLY A 136 -18.20 -4.57 6.71
C GLY A 136 -18.75 -4.00 8.02
N ARG A 137 -18.56 -4.76 9.09
CA ARG A 137 -18.99 -4.34 10.44
C ARG A 137 -17.87 -3.52 11.09
N ILE A 138 -18.05 -2.21 11.07
CA ILE A 138 -17.14 -1.20 11.63
C ILE A 138 -17.74 -0.67 12.95
N GLN A 139 -17.95 -1.56 13.93
CA GLN A 139 -18.53 -1.18 15.23
C GLN A 139 -17.46 -0.89 16.29
N ASP A 140 -16.29 -1.54 16.19
CA ASP A 140 -15.10 -1.29 17.03
C ASP A 140 -13.84 -1.73 16.22
N LEU A 141 -12.72 -1.03 16.36
CA LEU A 141 -11.41 -1.39 15.79
C LEU A 141 -10.98 -2.81 16.19
N ALA A 142 -11.30 -3.23 17.42
CA ALA A 142 -11.00 -4.60 17.90
C ALA A 142 -11.90 -5.68 17.25
N ALA A 143 -13.08 -5.30 16.76
CA ALA A 143 -14.06 -6.18 16.12
C ALA A 143 -14.18 -5.95 14.61
N LEU A 144 -13.26 -5.17 14.02
CA LEU A 144 -13.31 -4.73 12.64
C LEU A 144 -13.28 -5.95 11.70
N LYS A 145 -14.46 -6.31 11.19
CA LYS A 145 -14.61 -7.41 10.22
C LYS A 145 -14.95 -6.80 8.87
N LEU A 146 -13.89 -6.52 8.12
CA LEU A 146 -14.01 -6.04 6.74
C LEU A 146 -14.43 -7.19 5.82
N ALA A 147 -15.32 -6.88 4.90
CA ALA A 147 -15.76 -7.79 3.86
C ALA A 147 -14.61 -8.10 2.89
N PRO A 148 -14.56 -9.32 2.33
CA PRO A 148 -13.66 -9.61 1.23
C PRO A 148 -14.17 -8.96 -0.07
N SER A 149 -13.26 -8.76 -1.02
CA SER A 149 -13.49 -8.28 -2.37
C SER A 149 -12.47 -8.91 -3.32
N PRO A 150 -12.64 -8.78 -4.65
CA PRO A 150 -11.60 -9.16 -5.62
C PRO A 150 -10.28 -8.41 -5.41
N MET A 151 -10.34 -7.27 -4.72
CA MET A 151 -9.22 -6.37 -4.41
C MET A 151 -8.88 -6.39 -2.91
N GLY A 152 -8.92 -7.58 -2.30
CA GLY A 152 -8.62 -7.74 -0.88
C GLY A 152 -9.80 -7.27 -0.03
N GLN A 153 -9.67 -6.12 0.64
CA GLN A 153 -10.74 -5.51 1.44
C GLN A 153 -11.27 -4.21 0.84
N TYR A 154 -10.79 -3.85 -0.36
CA TYR A 154 -11.14 -2.61 -1.04
C TYR A 154 -12.31 -2.83 -2.01
N HIS A 155 -13.38 -2.08 -1.81
CA HIS A 155 -14.58 -2.13 -2.62
C HIS A 155 -14.71 -0.87 -3.46
N SER A 156 -15.40 -0.99 -4.59
CA SER A 156 -15.90 0.16 -5.32
C SER A 156 -17.22 0.60 -4.70
N ALA A 157 -17.34 1.87 -4.34
CA ALA A 157 -18.59 2.44 -3.84
C ALA A 157 -19.67 2.43 -4.93
N ILE A 158 -19.31 2.73 -6.18
CA ILE A 158 -20.23 2.64 -7.33
C ILE A 158 -20.73 1.21 -7.51
N ALA A 159 -19.85 0.22 -7.58
CA ALA A 159 -20.25 -1.18 -7.76
C ALA A 159 -21.13 -1.67 -6.59
N LEU A 160 -20.76 -1.32 -5.35
CA LEU A 160 -21.54 -1.72 -4.18
C LEU A 160 -22.94 -1.07 -4.20
N ALA A 161 -23.04 0.24 -4.48
CA ALA A 161 -24.32 0.93 -4.59
C ALA A 161 -25.19 0.37 -5.72
N ALA A 162 -24.60 0.12 -6.89
CA ALA A 162 -25.28 -0.45 -8.04
C ALA A 162 -25.84 -1.85 -7.77
N HIS A 163 -25.07 -2.70 -7.09
CA HIS A 163 -25.54 -4.03 -6.64
C HIS A 163 -26.73 -3.90 -5.68
N ARG A 164 -26.66 -2.96 -4.72
CA ARG A 164 -27.75 -2.73 -3.75
C ARG A 164 -29.07 -2.31 -4.38
N VAL A 165 -29.04 -1.63 -5.53
CA VAL A 165 -30.25 -1.23 -6.26
C VAL A 165 -30.63 -2.23 -7.37
N GLY A 166 -29.90 -3.34 -7.51
CA GLY A 166 -30.20 -4.41 -8.46
C GLY A 166 -29.84 -4.09 -9.92
N LEU A 167 -28.81 -3.27 -10.16
CA LEU A 167 -28.29 -3.06 -11.51
C LEU A 167 -27.56 -4.31 -12.03
N SER A 168 -27.52 -4.48 -13.36
CA SER A 168 -26.65 -5.48 -14.00
C SER A 168 -25.20 -4.99 -14.07
N VAL A 169 -24.27 -5.90 -14.38
CA VAL A 169 -22.85 -5.56 -14.60
C VAL A 169 -22.71 -4.49 -15.68
N ASP A 170 -23.34 -4.66 -16.84
CA ASP A 170 -23.23 -3.71 -17.97
C ASP A 170 -23.75 -2.32 -17.62
N ARG A 171 -24.88 -2.24 -16.92
CA ARG A 171 -25.43 -0.96 -16.44
C ARG A 171 -24.54 -0.31 -15.41
N THR A 172 -23.90 -1.11 -14.56
CA THR A 172 -22.96 -0.64 -13.55
C THR A 172 -21.68 -0.11 -14.19
N VAL A 173 -21.13 -0.82 -15.19
CA VAL A 173 -19.96 -0.38 -15.96
C VAL A 173 -20.22 0.97 -16.63
N ALA A 174 -21.42 1.18 -17.15
CA ALA A 174 -21.80 2.46 -17.76
C ALA A 174 -21.76 3.65 -16.79
N LEU A 175 -21.79 3.42 -15.46
CA LEU A 175 -21.68 4.49 -14.46
C LEU A 175 -20.25 5.04 -14.30
N TYR A 176 -19.22 4.37 -14.84
CA TYR A 176 -17.82 4.80 -14.69
C TYR A 176 -17.43 5.81 -15.76
N ARG A 177 -17.96 7.03 -15.60
CA ARG A 177 -17.80 8.14 -16.55
C ARG A 177 -17.82 9.48 -15.83
N GLU A 178 -17.32 10.50 -16.53
CA GLU A 178 -17.03 11.82 -15.98
C GLU A 178 -18.25 12.49 -15.31
N ASP A 179 -19.41 12.50 -15.95
CA ASP A 179 -20.62 13.15 -15.41
C ASP A 179 -21.06 12.52 -14.08
N VAL A 180 -20.95 11.20 -13.96
CA VAL A 180 -21.25 10.49 -12.72
C VAL A 180 -20.19 10.81 -11.66
N PHE A 181 -18.91 10.80 -12.02
CA PHE A 181 -17.83 11.14 -11.10
C PHE A 181 -17.94 12.58 -10.58
N ALA A 182 -18.32 13.53 -11.43
CA ALA A 182 -18.57 14.92 -11.03
C ALA A 182 -19.72 15.00 -10.01
N ARG A 183 -20.84 14.32 -10.26
CA ARG A 183 -21.99 14.28 -9.35
C ARG A 183 -21.70 13.58 -8.02
N LEU A 184 -20.81 12.58 -8.02
CA LEU A 184 -20.34 11.90 -6.81
C LEU A 184 -19.21 12.66 -6.08
N GLY A 185 -18.77 13.80 -6.62
CA GLY A 185 -17.71 14.64 -6.05
C GLY A 185 -16.29 14.10 -6.22
N TYR A 186 -16.08 13.11 -7.09
CA TYR A 186 -14.80 12.42 -7.25
C TYR A 186 -13.71 13.28 -7.86
N LEU A 187 -14.09 14.28 -8.68
CA LEU A 187 -13.15 15.16 -9.37
C LEU A 187 -12.60 16.29 -8.47
N GLY A 188 -13.13 16.46 -7.26
CA GLY A 188 -12.82 17.59 -6.35
C GLY A 188 -12.04 17.22 -5.09
N LEU A 189 -11.45 16.03 -5.00
CA LEU A 189 -10.87 15.53 -3.74
C LEU A 189 -9.40 15.91 -3.48
N TRP A 190 -8.74 16.60 -4.42
CA TRP A 190 -7.31 16.90 -4.28
C TRP A 190 -7.02 17.74 -3.03
N ASP A 191 -7.65 18.90 -2.90
CA ASP A 191 -7.35 19.85 -1.84
C ASP A 191 -7.68 19.31 -0.44
N SER A 192 -8.79 18.58 -0.29
CA SER A 192 -9.12 17.91 0.97
C SER A 192 -8.11 16.83 1.30
N SER A 193 -7.72 16.00 0.34
CA SER A 193 -6.73 14.94 0.55
C SER A 193 -5.35 15.50 0.92
N VAL A 194 -4.94 16.62 0.30
CA VAL A 194 -3.70 17.32 0.67
C VAL A 194 -3.79 17.87 2.08
N ARG A 195 -4.88 18.57 2.44
CA ARG A 195 -5.07 19.09 3.79
C ARG A 195 -5.06 17.99 4.84
N ASP A 196 -5.75 16.88 4.59
CA ASP A 196 -5.83 15.76 5.52
C ASP A 196 -4.46 15.06 5.69
N LEU A 197 -3.72 14.88 4.60
CA LEU A 197 -2.37 14.32 4.65
C LEU A 197 -1.40 15.22 5.42
N LEU A 198 -1.37 16.52 5.11
CA LEU A 198 -0.49 17.47 5.80
C LEU A 198 -0.89 17.61 7.28
N GLY A 199 -2.19 17.68 7.56
CA GLY A 199 -2.72 17.78 8.92
C GLY A 199 -2.39 16.56 9.77
N SER A 200 -2.62 15.35 9.26
CA SER A 200 -2.29 14.10 9.97
C SER A 200 -0.79 13.93 10.21
N ALA A 201 0.05 14.38 9.28
CA ALA A 201 1.49 14.35 9.45
C ALA A 201 1.99 15.39 10.46
N ALA A 202 1.41 16.59 10.45
CA ALA A 202 1.70 17.63 11.44
C ALA A 202 1.29 17.21 12.87
N GLN A 203 0.18 16.48 13.03
CA GLN A 203 -0.26 15.94 14.32
C GLN A 203 0.77 15.04 15.00
N VAL A 204 1.61 14.35 14.21
CA VAL A 204 2.69 13.50 14.73
C VAL A 204 4.06 14.19 14.70
N GLY A 205 4.10 15.50 14.46
CA GLY A 205 5.34 16.29 14.41
C GLY A 205 6.19 16.05 13.15
N PHE A 206 5.60 15.52 12.09
CA PHE A 206 6.31 15.15 10.86
C PHE A 206 5.72 15.92 9.66
N GLY A 207 5.94 17.24 9.57
CA GLY A 207 5.38 18.05 8.47
C GLY A 207 5.83 17.58 7.08
N LEU A 208 4.93 17.53 6.10
CA LEU A 208 5.18 16.95 4.77
C LEU A 208 5.08 17.97 3.62
N ASP A 209 5.09 19.27 3.89
CA ASP A 209 4.81 20.31 2.90
C ASP A 209 5.73 20.22 1.68
N ARG A 210 7.03 20.01 1.91
CA ARG A 210 8.03 19.88 0.84
C ARG A 210 7.88 18.58 0.07
N GLU A 211 7.68 17.48 0.81
CA GLU A 211 7.50 16.13 0.29
C GLU A 211 6.25 16.05 -0.59
N MET A 212 5.13 16.58 -0.13
CA MET A 212 3.87 16.62 -0.86
C MET A 212 4.04 17.32 -2.22
N ALA A 213 4.70 18.48 -2.25
CA ALA A 213 4.97 19.17 -3.50
C ALA A 213 5.88 18.36 -4.45
N ARG A 214 6.87 17.62 -3.91
CA ARG A 214 7.73 16.72 -4.71
C ARG A 214 6.96 15.53 -5.24
N TRP A 215 6.15 14.88 -4.41
CA TRP A 215 5.37 13.71 -4.80
C TRP A 215 4.33 14.05 -5.85
N ALA A 216 3.60 15.17 -5.68
CA ALA A 216 2.62 15.64 -6.66
C ALA A 216 3.24 15.86 -8.05
N ARG A 217 4.45 16.44 -8.13
CA ARG A 217 5.16 16.63 -9.41
C ARG A 217 5.58 15.34 -10.08
N ARG A 218 5.72 14.25 -9.32
CA ARG A 218 6.08 12.92 -9.85
C ARG A 218 4.86 12.16 -10.38
N GLY A 219 3.66 12.73 -10.23
CA GLY A 219 2.39 12.17 -10.68
C GLY A 219 1.70 11.35 -9.59
N ASP A 220 0.95 10.33 -9.99
CA ASP A 220 0.34 9.39 -9.04
C ASP A 220 1.41 8.75 -8.15
N PHE A 221 1.29 8.94 -6.85
CA PHE A 221 2.21 8.45 -5.83
C PHE A 221 1.60 7.35 -4.95
N MET A 222 0.46 6.79 -5.34
CA MET A 222 -0.29 5.79 -4.57
C MET A 222 -0.63 4.56 -5.44
N TYR A 223 -0.73 3.37 -4.86
CA TYR A 223 -1.29 2.17 -5.50
C TYR A 223 -2.73 1.89 -5.08
N VAL A 224 -3.03 2.25 -3.84
CA VAL A 224 -4.36 2.31 -3.24
C VAL A 224 -4.36 3.47 -2.24
N LEU A 225 -5.50 3.81 -1.64
CA LEU A 225 -5.63 5.00 -0.77
C LEU A 225 -4.59 5.08 0.37
N ASN A 226 -4.00 3.97 0.81
CA ASN A 226 -3.00 3.89 1.89
C ASN A 226 -1.73 3.12 1.50
N HIS A 227 -1.50 2.81 0.23
CA HIS A 227 -0.26 2.15 -0.22
C HIS A 227 0.51 3.12 -1.10
N PRO A 228 1.34 4.00 -0.53
CA PRO A 228 2.18 4.88 -1.31
C PRO A 228 3.24 4.12 -2.11
N LYS A 229 3.72 4.72 -3.20
CA LYS A 229 4.83 4.20 -4.00
C LYS A 229 6.15 4.26 -3.22
N ALA A 230 7.10 3.41 -3.59
CA ALA A 230 8.36 3.22 -2.89
C ALA A 230 9.10 4.54 -2.63
N PHE A 231 9.12 5.48 -3.58
CA PHE A 231 9.82 6.75 -3.38
C PHE A 231 9.27 7.60 -2.23
N VAL A 232 7.96 7.55 -1.97
CA VAL A 232 7.31 8.23 -0.83
C VAL A 232 7.81 7.61 0.48
N ILE A 233 7.85 6.28 0.54
CA ILE A 233 8.39 5.53 1.69
C ILE A 233 9.89 5.80 1.85
N GLY A 234 10.62 5.89 0.75
CA GLY A 234 12.04 6.21 0.71
C GLY A 234 12.35 7.59 1.27
N ASP A 235 11.58 8.61 0.88
CA ASP A 235 11.70 9.97 1.42
C ASP A 235 11.46 10.00 2.94
N ILE A 236 10.42 9.32 3.44
CA ILE A 236 10.13 9.22 4.88
C ILE A 236 11.27 8.51 5.61
N ALA A 237 11.72 7.36 5.10
CA ALA A 237 12.81 6.59 5.71
C ALA A 237 14.13 7.39 5.72
N ARG A 238 14.43 8.13 4.65
CA ARG A 238 15.60 9.01 4.55
C ARG A 238 15.60 10.03 5.67
N ARG A 239 14.49 10.75 5.80
CA ARG A 239 14.35 11.83 6.74
C ARG A 239 14.45 11.33 8.18
N LEU A 240 13.82 10.20 8.49
CA LEU A 240 13.93 9.58 9.82
C LEU A 240 15.39 9.25 10.17
N LEU A 241 16.17 8.73 9.22
CA LEU A 241 17.59 8.44 9.42
C LEU A 241 18.41 9.73 9.59
N GLU A 242 18.22 10.73 8.72
CA GLU A 242 18.93 12.02 8.76
C GLU A 242 18.67 12.78 10.06
N GLU A 243 17.41 12.90 10.48
CA GLU A 243 17.03 13.53 11.74
C GLU A 243 17.54 12.74 12.97
N SER A 244 17.95 11.50 12.77
CA SER A 244 18.57 10.65 13.80
C SER A 244 20.10 10.69 13.77
N GLY A 245 20.68 11.55 12.94
CA GLY A 245 22.13 11.74 12.83
C GLY A 245 22.84 10.69 11.98
N LEU A 246 22.09 9.81 11.32
CA LEU A 246 22.63 8.83 10.38
C LEU A 246 22.80 9.49 9.00
N ARG A 247 23.70 8.94 8.19
CA ARG A 247 23.91 9.37 6.80
C ARG A 247 23.38 8.29 5.86
N PRO A 248 22.18 8.49 5.26
CA PRO A 248 21.65 7.56 4.28
C PRO A 248 22.56 7.41 3.05
N GLU A 249 22.63 6.21 2.49
CA GLU A 249 23.21 5.98 1.18
C GLU A 249 22.46 6.84 0.13
N PRO A 250 23.17 7.49 -0.81
CA PRO A 250 22.58 8.39 -1.78
C PRO A 250 21.95 7.62 -2.96
N VAL A 251 21.03 6.71 -2.65
CA VAL A 251 20.36 5.83 -3.62
C VAL A 251 18.84 5.94 -3.53
N GLU A 252 18.18 5.88 -4.69
CA GLU A 252 16.72 5.81 -4.78
C GLU A 252 16.27 4.38 -4.52
N ILE A 253 15.40 4.18 -3.53
CA ILE A 253 15.13 2.83 -3.01
C ILE A 253 14.46 1.92 -4.04
N GLU A 254 13.60 2.50 -4.89
CA GLU A 254 12.87 1.80 -5.94
C GLU A 254 13.79 1.16 -6.98
N ALA A 255 15.01 1.67 -7.15
CA ALA A 255 15.99 1.16 -8.09
C ALA A 255 16.70 -0.12 -7.58
N TYR A 256 16.66 -0.39 -6.26
CA TYR A 256 17.46 -1.45 -5.63
C TYR A 256 16.65 -2.57 -5.00
N ILE A 257 15.57 -2.23 -4.27
CA ILE A 257 14.78 -3.24 -3.52
C ILE A 257 13.40 -3.49 -4.14
N GLY A 258 13.05 -2.74 -5.18
CA GLY A 258 11.71 -2.75 -5.78
C GLY A 258 10.66 -2.19 -4.81
N ASP A 259 9.39 -2.37 -5.18
CA ASP A 259 8.26 -1.84 -4.41
C ASP A 259 7.48 -2.96 -3.72
N GLU A 260 7.60 -3.04 -2.38
CA GLU A 260 6.91 -4.04 -1.56
C GLU A 260 5.39 -3.85 -1.59
N LEU A 261 4.91 -2.60 -1.58
CA LEU A 261 3.48 -2.31 -1.55
C LEU A 261 2.83 -2.57 -2.91
N ALA A 262 3.61 -2.46 -3.99
CA ALA A 262 3.21 -2.94 -5.31
C ALA A 262 3.01 -4.46 -5.38
N ARG A 263 3.45 -5.27 -4.40
CA ARG A 263 3.14 -6.71 -4.39
C ARG A 263 1.72 -7.00 -3.91
N ASP A 264 1.06 -6.02 -3.31
CA ASP A 264 -0.35 -6.11 -2.95
C ASP A 264 -1.24 -5.72 -4.15
N VAL A 265 -2.51 -5.45 -3.89
CA VAL A 265 -3.44 -4.92 -4.87
C VAL A 265 -3.00 -3.58 -5.43
N VAL A 266 -3.32 -3.32 -6.70
CA VAL A 266 -3.20 -1.99 -7.32
C VAL A 266 -4.55 -1.59 -7.90
N TRP A 267 -5.04 -0.44 -7.47
CA TRP A 267 -6.24 0.18 -7.99
C TRP A 267 -5.84 1.25 -9.00
N PRO A 268 -6.48 1.30 -10.18
CA PRO A 268 -6.12 2.29 -11.18
C PRO A 268 -6.76 3.64 -10.86
N VAL A 269 -6.09 4.73 -11.27
CA VAL A 269 -6.74 6.05 -11.34
C VAL A 269 -7.65 6.04 -12.57
N TYR A 270 -8.95 6.24 -12.39
CA TYR A 270 -9.88 6.20 -13.53
C TYR A 270 -9.60 7.35 -14.51
N PRO A 271 -9.78 7.16 -15.83
CA PRO A 271 -9.41 8.15 -16.84
C PRO A 271 -9.92 9.58 -16.58
N PRO A 272 -11.20 9.83 -16.24
CA PRO A 272 -11.65 11.20 -15.97
C PRO A 272 -11.03 11.83 -14.71
N ILE A 273 -10.73 11.02 -13.70
CA ILE A 273 -10.03 11.49 -12.48
C ILE A 273 -8.56 11.80 -12.83
N ALA A 274 -7.92 10.92 -13.59
CA ALA A 274 -6.54 11.10 -14.02
C ALA A 274 -6.40 12.37 -14.88
N GLU A 275 -7.33 12.59 -15.82
CA GLU A 275 -7.38 13.79 -16.65
C GLU A 275 -7.49 15.07 -15.82
N SER A 276 -8.33 15.11 -14.77
CA SER A 276 -8.42 16.27 -13.87
C SER A 276 -7.11 16.59 -13.14
N PHE A 277 -6.19 15.63 -13.05
CA PHE A 277 -4.87 15.79 -12.42
C PHE A 277 -3.71 15.82 -13.43
N GLY A 278 -3.98 15.82 -14.74
CA GLY A 278 -2.95 15.79 -15.78
C GLY A 278 -2.18 14.45 -15.84
N LEU A 279 -2.82 13.35 -15.49
CA LEU A 279 -2.27 12.00 -15.46
C LEU A 279 -2.89 11.10 -16.53
N THR A 280 -2.23 9.98 -16.81
CA THR A 280 -2.81 8.90 -17.63
C THR A 280 -3.55 7.92 -16.73
N GLY A 281 -4.86 7.79 -16.93
CA GLY A 281 -5.70 6.85 -16.19
C GLY A 281 -5.80 5.47 -16.83
N SER A 282 -6.44 4.56 -16.11
CA SER A 282 -6.69 3.18 -16.53
C SER A 282 -7.93 2.62 -15.83
N TYR A 283 -8.39 1.48 -16.32
CA TYR A 283 -9.39 0.64 -15.68
C TYR A 283 -8.85 -0.77 -15.39
N LEU A 284 -7.52 -0.91 -15.32
CA LEU A 284 -6.84 -2.18 -15.09
C LEU A 284 -6.47 -2.34 -13.62
N PHE A 285 -7.22 -3.17 -12.93
CA PHE A 285 -7.03 -3.52 -11.53
C PHE A 285 -6.09 -4.70 -11.40
N LYS A 286 -5.19 -4.68 -10.42
CA LYS A 286 -4.32 -5.82 -10.11
C LYS A 286 -4.68 -6.45 -8.78
N ALA A 287 -5.09 -7.70 -8.81
CA ALA A 287 -5.34 -8.48 -7.60
C ALA A 287 -4.03 -8.87 -6.91
N LYS A 288 -4.09 -9.03 -5.58
CA LYS A 288 -2.99 -9.61 -4.81
C LYS A 288 -2.79 -11.07 -5.24
N PRO A 289 -1.57 -11.49 -5.64
CA PRO A 289 -1.30 -12.87 -6.00
C PRO A 289 -1.49 -13.80 -4.79
N ARG A 290 -1.99 -15.03 -5.04
CA ARG A 290 -2.07 -16.09 -4.02
C ARG A 290 -0.82 -16.96 -4.10
N GLY A 291 -0.04 -17.01 -3.02
CA GLY A 291 1.21 -17.78 -2.99
C GLY A 291 2.19 -17.31 -4.06
N ASN A 292 2.68 -18.24 -4.89
CA ASN A 292 3.64 -17.96 -5.97
C ASN A 292 2.97 -17.66 -7.33
N ALA A 293 1.64 -17.50 -7.37
CA ALA A 293 0.93 -17.22 -8.62
C ALA A 293 1.28 -15.83 -9.17
N PHE A 294 1.21 -15.68 -10.50
CA PHE A 294 1.28 -14.35 -11.13
C PHE A 294 0.02 -13.54 -10.78
N PRO A 295 0.10 -12.21 -10.61
CA PRO A 295 -1.07 -11.40 -10.30
C PRO A 295 -2.13 -11.47 -11.40
N ARG A 296 -3.39 -11.66 -11.01
CA ARG A 296 -4.54 -11.54 -11.91
C ARG A 296 -4.82 -10.06 -12.15
N LEU A 297 -5.12 -9.72 -13.41
CA LEU A 297 -5.59 -8.39 -13.79
C LEU A 297 -7.09 -8.47 -14.10
N TYR A 298 -7.82 -7.44 -13.71
CA TYR A 298 -9.20 -7.23 -14.09
C TYR A 298 -9.29 -5.94 -14.90
N ASP A 299 -10.01 -5.96 -16.01
CA ASP A 299 -10.60 -4.74 -16.57
C ASP A 299 -11.83 -4.34 -15.73
N LEU A 300 -12.45 -3.21 -16.06
CA LEU A 300 -13.62 -2.72 -15.32
C LEU A 300 -14.80 -3.72 -15.33
N PRO A 301 -15.25 -4.28 -16.48
CA PRO A 301 -16.32 -5.27 -16.48
C PRO A 301 -16.00 -6.50 -15.62
N GLY A 302 -14.79 -7.06 -15.74
CA GLY A 302 -14.35 -8.19 -14.94
C GLY A 302 -14.30 -7.88 -13.44
N PHE A 303 -13.82 -6.70 -13.07
CA PHE A 303 -13.78 -6.26 -11.68
C PHE A 303 -15.20 -6.10 -11.09
N VAL A 304 -16.13 -5.50 -11.83
CA VAL A 304 -17.53 -5.33 -11.40
C VAL A 304 -18.21 -6.69 -11.26
N ALA A 305 -18.07 -7.58 -12.24
CA ALA A 305 -18.65 -8.91 -12.21
C ALA A 305 -18.15 -9.74 -11.00
N GLU A 306 -16.85 -9.73 -10.74
CA GLU A 306 -16.26 -10.44 -9.59
C GLU A 306 -16.67 -9.80 -8.26
N SER A 307 -16.87 -8.48 -8.23
CA SER A 307 -17.40 -7.80 -7.05
C SER A 307 -18.85 -8.24 -6.77
N PHE A 308 -19.69 -8.31 -7.80
CA PHE A 308 -21.09 -8.75 -7.67
C PHE A 308 -21.17 -10.20 -7.20
N ALA A 309 -20.36 -11.08 -7.78
CA ALA A 309 -20.30 -12.49 -7.35
C ALA A 309 -19.92 -12.63 -5.86
N VAL A 310 -19.05 -11.75 -5.34
CA VAL A 310 -18.75 -11.70 -3.91
C VAL A 310 -19.95 -11.19 -3.11
N TYR A 311 -20.63 -10.15 -3.59
CA TYR A 311 -21.78 -9.56 -2.90
C TYR A 311 -22.99 -10.49 -2.83
N ASP A 312 -23.24 -11.29 -3.87
CA ASP A 312 -24.31 -12.29 -3.92
C ASP A 312 -24.13 -13.37 -2.84
N GLY A 313 -22.89 -13.63 -2.43
CA GLY A 313 -22.56 -14.59 -1.36
C GLY A 313 -22.58 -14.00 0.06
N LEU A 314 -22.84 -12.70 0.23
CA LEU A 314 -22.76 -12.00 1.51
C LEU A 314 -24.11 -11.40 1.90
N THR A 315 -24.39 -11.33 3.21
CA THR A 315 -25.58 -10.61 3.67
C THR A 315 -25.39 -9.10 3.50
N ARG A 316 -26.50 -8.36 3.41
CA ARG A 316 -26.48 -6.89 3.30
C ARG A 316 -25.65 -6.25 4.41
N GLU A 317 -25.78 -6.74 5.64
CA GLU A 317 -25.06 -6.25 6.82
C GLU A 317 -23.57 -6.59 6.78
N ALA A 318 -23.19 -7.68 6.11
CA ALA A 318 -21.80 -8.10 5.98
C ALA A 318 -21.01 -7.20 5.02
N VAL A 319 -21.68 -6.50 4.11
CA VAL A 319 -21.10 -5.50 3.18
C VAL A 319 -21.68 -4.10 3.42
N ALA A 320 -22.00 -3.76 4.67
CA ALA A 320 -22.46 -2.42 5.02
C ALA A 320 -21.34 -1.39 4.79
N CYS A 321 -21.67 -0.26 4.18
CA CYS A 321 -20.73 0.83 3.93
C CYS A 321 -21.45 2.17 4.13
N GLN A 322 -21.01 2.96 5.12
CA GLN A 322 -21.67 4.22 5.49
C GLN A 322 -21.83 5.18 4.31
N ARG A 323 -20.82 5.29 3.44
CA ARG A 323 -20.87 6.14 2.24
C ARG A 323 -21.99 5.70 1.29
N VAL A 324 -22.06 4.40 1.00
CA VAL A 324 -23.09 3.86 0.10
C VAL A 324 -24.49 4.00 0.71
N GLU A 325 -24.67 3.70 1.99
CA GLU A 325 -25.98 3.91 2.63
C GLU A 325 -26.38 5.40 2.61
N SER A 326 -25.42 6.31 2.78
CA SER A 326 -25.69 7.77 2.70
C SER A 326 -26.08 8.20 1.28
N TRP A 327 -25.44 7.66 0.25
CA TRP A 327 -25.80 7.90 -1.15
C TRP A 327 -27.20 7.40 -1.50
N LEU A 328 -27.56 6.22 -1.02
CA LEU A 328 -28.89 5.64 -1.29
C LEU A 328 -30.00 6.32 -0.48
N ALA A 329 -29.66 7.00 0.62
CA ALA A 329 -30.60 7.80 1.40
C ALA A 329 -30.78 9.23 0.86
N ASP A 330 -29.80 9.76 0.13
CA ASP A 330 -29.88 11.08 -0.51
C ASP A 330 -30.55 11.00 -1.89
N PRO A 331 -31.72 11.63 -2.12
CA PRO A 331 -32.43 11.54 -3.39
C PRO A 331 -31.62 12.01 -4.61
N ALA A 332 -30.74 13.01 -4.45
CA ALA A 332 -29.95 13.53 -5.55
C ALA A 332 -28.91 12.52 -6.05
N THR A 333 -28.28 11.82 -5.12
CA THR A 333 -27.29 10.77 -5.40
C THR A 333 -27.96 9.45 -5.79
N ALA A 334 -29.02 9.02 -5.09
CA ALA A 334 -29.80 7.83 -5.43
C ALA A 334 -30.34 7.89 -6.86
N GLY A 335 -30.79 9.06 -7.31
CA GLY A 335 -31.27 9.29 -8.67
C GLY A 335 -30.23 9.02 -9.78
N ILE A 336 -28.92 9.01 -9.47
CA ILE A 336 -27.87 8.56 -10.41
C ILE A 336 -28.08 7.07 -10.75
N PHE A 337 -28.27 6.25 -9.72
CA PHE A 337 -28.38 4.80 -9.82
C PHE A 337 -29.74 4.39 -10.36
N ASP A 338 -30.82 5.07 -9.95
CA ASP A 338 -32.17 4.81 -10.46
C ASP A 338 -32.30 5.13 -11.96
N ALA A 339 -31.68 6.22 -12.43
CA ALA A 339 -31.66 6.54 -13.87
C ALA A 339 -31.00 5.42 -14.70
N ALA A 340 -29.99 4.75 -14.16
CA ALA A 340 -29.32 3.63 -14.82
C ALA A 340 -30.14 2.32 -14.81
N ARG A 341 -31.19 2.22 -13.99
CA ARG A 341 -32.14 1.10 -14.02
C ARG A 341 -33.18 1.23 -15.13
N ALA A 342 -33.55 2.47 -15.46
CA ALA A 342 -34.64 2.78 -16.38
C ALA A 342 -34.19 2.88 -17.84
N GLY A 343 -32.96 3.34 -18.09
CA GLY A 343 -32.33 3.29 -19.40
C GLY A 343 -31.81 1.91 -19.70
#